data_AF-A0A6G0W8H0-F1
#
_entry.id   AF-A0A6G0W8H0-F1
#
_cell.length_a   1.000
_cell.length_b   1.000
_cell.length_c   1.000
_cell.angle_alpha   90.00
_cell.angle_beta   90.00
_cell.angle_gamma   90.00
#
_symmetry.space_group_name_H-M   'P 1'
#
loop_
_entity.id
_entity.type
_entity.pdbx_description
1 polymer ?
#
loop_
_entity_poly.entity_id
_entity_poly.type
_entity_poly.pdbx_seq_one_letter_code
_entity_poly.pdbx_strand_id
1 'polypeptide(L)'
;MPPAQSVLLPVDILWKIAFLIGDVEDLIDFLEALGPCDLLGPLAHLYELFTTHHHSELWPRLRLNRSILDSSERHLYEKIVKYYGHIVVDDVWEDMAWLQRYLNPMAQIAWNLQDIDIPLTSIRLDDWAEFKIFHLAVDLRDDHDAIWCTVALSELPSLTCLEANISCYDLDAFFANVAASKQITQLHLSFDEYQLTAFDLVHLTEWLRHQPVCQFGCELGDWEDLDFDVKEGFYHAMFNCPTLHVLELSSCELDDIDFTEFDFPMKSLVLHQCSLASEQVQALVSRLETSKITRLQLTDFTFDHMEGIESLLEIQPKTPMTHLALSGLHMDEAAWSKLAPLIEKCTLETLVFYATQFSSNVTQSLATAIQNNQTLCELDLNYTEMAISDVELLIQSMNHPSRHTKAIRIKWTSHYERIYDPEALQALKALIALAVNGGGEFVYEED
;
A
#
# COMPACT_ATOMS: atom_id res chain seq x y z
N MET A 1 17.66 -54.15 2.37
CA MET A 1 16.86 -52.92 2.47
C MET A 1 16.27 -52.66 1.09
N PRO A 2 14.94 -52.51 0.94
CA PRO A 2 14.41 -52.00 -0.32
C PRO A 2 14.90 -50.55 -0.49
N PRO A 3 15.14 -50.09 -1.73
CA PRO A 3 15.52 -48.70 -1.97
C PRO A 3 14.40 -47.80 -1.46
N ALA A 4 14.79 -46.71 -0.79
CA ALA A 4 13.85 -45.66 -0.39
C ALA A 4 13.08 -45.22 -1.64
N GLN A 5 11.76 -45.45 -1.66
CA GLN A 5 10.89 -44.85 -2.67
C GLN A 5 11.01 -43.34 -2.48
N SER A 6 11.69 -42.68 -3.41
CA SER A 6 11.60 -41.23 -3.56
C SER A 6 10.13 -40.91 -3.77
N VAL A 7 9.48 -40.33 -2.76
CA VAL A 7 8.12 -39.82 -2.87
C VAL A 7 8.19 -38.63 -3.81
N LEU A 8 8.04 -38.88 -5.11
CA LEU A 8 7.89 -37.82 -6.10
C LEU A 8 6.51 -37.19 -5.85
N LEU A 9 6.50 -35.90 -5.52
CA LEU A 9 5.29 -35.12 -5.43
C LEU A 9 4.54 -35.22 -6.77
N PRO A 10 3.24 -35.53 -6.76
CA PRO A 10 2.41 -35.44 -7.96
C PRO A 10 2.55 -34.06 -8.63
N VAL A 11 2.70 -34.05 -9.96
CA VAL A 11 3.03 -32.84 -10.73
C VAL A 11 1.93 -31.76 -10.61
N ASP A 12 0.69 -32.18 -10.40
CA ASP A 12 -0.44 -31.30 -10.12
C ASP A 12 -0.33 -30.56 -8.78
N ILE A 13 0.35 -31.16 -7.79
CA ILE A 13 0.64 -30.50 -6.50
C ILE A 13 1.75 -29.48 -6.69
N LEU A 14 2.75 -29.74 -7.52
CA LEU A 14 3.82 -28.78 -7.82
C LEU A 14 3.25 -27.48 -8.40
N TRP A 15 2.25 -27.57 -9.29
CA TRP A 15 1.62 -26.37 -9.84
C TRP A 15 0.83 -25.61 -8.80
N LYS A 16 0.10 -26.31 -7.92
CA LYS A 16 -0.60 -25.66 -6.80
C LYS A 16 0.37 -24.97 -5.83
N ILE A 17 1.57 -25.54 -5.63
CA ILE A 17 2.60 -24.92 -4.80
C ILE A 17 3.06 -23.60 -5.43
N ALA A 18 3.26 -23.54 -6.75
CA ALA A 18 3.58 -22.28 -7.44
C ALA A 18 2.56 -21.19 -7.10
N PHE A 19 1.26 -21.54 -7.10
CA PHE A 19 0.20 -20.60 -6.77
C PHE A 19 0.06 -20.23 -5.28
N LEU A 20 0.90 -20.79 -4.41
CA LEU A 20 1.01 -20.44 -3.00
C LEU A 20 2.26 -19.58 -2.69
N ILE A 21 3.13 -19.35 -3.67
CA ILE A 21 4.33 -18.52 -3.50
C ILE A 21 3.87 -17.06 -3.51
N GLY A 22 4.08 -16.35 -2.41
CA GLY A 22 3.66 -14.94 -2.30
C GLY A 22 4.56 -13.97 -3.06
N ASP A 23 5.86 -14.28 -3.12
CA ASP A 23 6.89 -13.45 -3.70
C ASP A 23 7.15 -13.79 -5.18
N VAL A 24 7.43 -12.77 -5.99
CA VAL A 24 7.59 -12.94 -7.44
C VAL A 24 8.96 -13.52 -7.80
N GLU A 25 10.01 -13.17 -7.06
CA GLU A 25 11.36 -13.68 -7.28
C GLU A 25 11.43 -15.15 -6.88
N ASP A 26 10.84 -15.51 -5.73
CA ASP A 26 10.71 -16.92 -5.31
C ASP A 26 9.95 -17.76 -6.36
N LEU A 27 8.95 -17.16 -7.02
CA LEU A 27 8.21 -17.83 -8.08
C LEU A 27 9.07 -18.01 -9.33
N ILE A 28 9.83 -16.99 -9.73
CA ILE A 28 10.73 -17.07 -10.89
C ILE A 28 11.77 -18.16 -10.66
N ASP A 29 12.43 -18.16 -9.50
CA ASP A 29 13.38 -19.20 -9.10
C ASP A 29 12.75 -20.60 -9.15
N PHE A 30 11.49 -20.71 -8.69
CA PHE A 30 10.74 -21.96 -8.75
C PHE A 30 10.45 -22.40 -10.20
N LEU A 31 10.06 -21.48 -11.08
CA LEU A 31 9.80 -21.77 -12.50
C LEU A 31 11.08 -22.15 -13.23
N GLU A 32 12.18 -21.43 -12.99
CA GLU A 32 13.50 -21.74 -13.56
C GLU A 32 14.02 -23.11 -13.10
N ALA A 33 13.76 -23.50 -11.84
CA ALA A 33 14.10 -24.83 -11.35
C ALA A 33 13.29 -25.94 -12.03
N LEU A 34 12.03 -25.66 -12.42
CA LEU A 34 11.15 -26.63 -13.08
C LEU A 34 11.36 -26.74 -14.60
N GLY A 35 11.83 -25.67 -15.25
CA GLY A 35 12.06 -25.59 -16.69
C GLY A 35 12.91 -26.73 -17.25
N PRO A 36 14.15 -26.94 -16.74
CA PRO A 36 15.04 -28.01 -17.20
C PRO A 36 14.50 -29.43 -16.99
N CYS A 37 13.46 -29.59 -16.17
CA CYS A 37 12.87 -30.88 -15.85
C CYS A 37 11.64 -31.21 -16.71
N ASP A 38 11.24 -30.34 -17.66
CA ASP A 38 9.99 -30.45 -18.43
C ASP A 38 8.73 -30.55 -17.54
N LEU A 39 8.78 -29.99 -16.32
CA LEU A 39 7.71 -30.08 -15.30
C LEU A 39 6.80 -28.87 -15.23
N LEU A 40 7.08 -27.81 -16.01
CA LEU A 40 6.32 -26.56 -16.01
C LEU A 40 4.83 -26.78 -16.30
N GLY A 41 4.48 -27.67 -17.23
CA GLY A 41 3.09 -27.97 -17.58
C GLY A 41 2.29 -26.69 -17.89
N PRO A 42 1.18 -26.41 -17.18
CA PRO A 42 0.39 -25.19 -17.38
C PRO A 42 1.11 -23.91 -16.95
N LEU A 43 2.13 -23.99 -16.09
CA LEU A 43 2.95 -22.85 -15.70
C LEU A 43 3.86 -22.37 -16.83
N ALA A 44 4.07 -23.17 -17.88
CA ALA A 44 4.83 -22.73 -19.05
C ALA A 44 4.22 -21.47 -19.70
N HIS A 45 2.88 -21.35 -19.67
CA HIS A 45 2.19 -20.18 -20.20
C HIS A 45 2.35 -18.95 -19.31
N LEU A 46 2.43 -19.13 -18.00
CA LEU A 46 2.75 -18.05 -17.07
C LEU A 46 4.20 -17.60 -17.24
N TYR A 47 5.12 -18.56 -17.35
CA TYR A 47 6.54 -18.29 -17.60
C TYR A 47 6.74 -17.54 -18.93
N GLU A 48 6.02 -17.93 -19.99
CA GLU A 48 6.04 -17.21 -21.27
C GLU A 48 5.57 -15.75 -21.11
N LEU A 49 4.48 -15.50 -20.38
CA LEU A 49 3.98 -14.15 -20.13
C LEU A 49 4.96 -13.31 -19.30
N PHE A 50 5.68 -13.90 -18.33
CA PHE A 50 6.72 -13.19 -17.58
C PHE A 50 7.87 -12.68 -18.46
N THR A 51 8.11 -13.29 -19.63
CA THR A 51 9.15 -12.80 -20.53
C THR A 51 8.74 -11.54 -21.31
N THR A 52 7.45 -11.22 -21.36
CA THR A 52 6.90 -10.12 -22.18
C THR A 52 6.19 -9.04 -21.40
N HIS A 53 5.78 -9.31 -20.15
CA HIS A 53 5.00 -8.38 -19.32
C HIS A 53 5.67 -8.11 -17.97
N HIS A 54 5.29 -7.00 -17.34
CA HIS A 54 5.71 -6.70 -15.98
C HIS A 54 5.20 -7.75 -15.00
N HIS A 55 6.07 -8.25 -14.14
CA HIS A 55 5.73 -9.38 -13.27
C HIS A 55 4.63 -9.02 -12.26
N SER A 56 4.53 -7.76 -11.86
CA SER A 56 3.50 -7.23 -10.95
C SER A 56 2.08 -7.28 -11.52
N GLU A 57 1.94 -7.34 -12.86
CA GLU A 57 0.64 -7.52 -13.52
C GLU A 57 0.20 -8.99 -13.51
N LEU A 58 1.14 -9.92 -13.40
CA LEU A 58 0.88 -11.35 -13.49
C LEU A 58 0.88 -12.05 -12.13
N TRP A 59 1.57 -11.49 -11.13
CA TRP A 59 1.80 -12.14 -9.83
C TRP A 59 1.87 -11.15 -8.67
N PRO A 60 1.33 -11.50 -7.47
CA PRO A 60 0.57 -12.71 -7.12
C PRO A 60 -0.91 -12.67 -7.55
N ARG A 61 -1.37 -11.51 -8.04
CA ARG A 61 -2.74 -11.27 -8.51
C ARG A 61 -2.68 -11.07 -10.02
N LEU A 62 -3.50 -11.82 -10.75
CA LEU A 62 -3.57 -11.63 -12.20
C LEU A 62 -4.38 -10.37 -12.50
N ARG A 63 -3.76 -9.40 -13.17
CA ARG A 63 -4.43 -8.24 -13.76
C ARG A 63 -4.93 -8.58 -15.15
N LEU A 64 -6.21 -8.32 -15.38
CA LEU A 64 -6.88 -8.47 -16.65
C LEU A 64 -7.27 -7.09 -17.15
N ASN A 65 -6.74 -6.68 -18.29
CA ASN A 65 -7.09 -5.42 -18.94
C ASN A 65 -7.68 -5.67 -20.35
N ARG A 66 -8.30 -4.64 -20.92
CA ARG A 66 -8.94 -4.73 -22.25
C ARG A 66 -7.99 -5.15 -23.37
N SER A 67 -6.70 -4.81 -23.27
CA SER A 67 -5.72 -5.13 -24.33
C SER A 67 -5.52 -6.65 -24.52
N ILE A 68 -5.81 -7.45 -23.49
CA ILE A 68 -5.73 -8.93 -23.56
C ILE A 68 -6.75 -9.50 -24.53
N LEU A 69 -7.94 -8.89 -24.66
CA LEU A 69 -9.01 -9.41 -25.52
C LEU A 69 -8.61 -9.42 -27.01
N ASP A 70 -7.78 -8.46 -27.41
CA ASP A 70 -7.28 -8.28 -28.76
C ASP A 70 -5.85 -8.81 -28.96
N SER A 71 -5.18 -9.24 -27.88
CA SER A 71 -3.81 -9.74 -27.93
C SER A 71 -3.72 -11.14 -28.58
N SER A 72 -2.64 -11.36 -29.34
CA SER A 72 -2.27 -12.71 -29.80
C SER A 72 -1.99 -13.69 -28.65
N GLU A 73 -1.69 -13.18 -27.46
CA GLU A 73 -1.38 -13.94 -26.24
C GLU A 73 -2.64 -14.29 -25.43
N ARG A 74 -3.85 -13.88 -25.85
CA ARG A 74 -5.12 -14.22 -25.17
C ARG A 74 -5.24 -15.69 -24.78
N HIS A 75 -4.76 -16.57 -25.65
CA HIS A 75 -4.78 -18.03 -25.45
C HIS A 75 -3.87 -18.51 -24.30
N LEU A 76 -2.88 -17.73 -23.88
CA LEU A 76 -2.05 -17.99 -22.69
C LEU A 76 -2.86 -17.69 -21.42
N TYR A 77 -3.53 -16.54 -21.36
CA TYR A 77 -4.41 -16.13 -20.27
C TYR A 77 -5.53 -17.16 -20.01
N GLU A 78 -6.18 -17.63 -21.07
CA GLU A 78 -7.23 -18.67 -21.01
C GLU A 78 -6.78 -19.95 -20.29
N LYS A 79 -5.48 -20.27 -20.33
CA LYS A 79 -4.94 -21.48 -19.73
C LYS A 79 -4.52 -21.29 -18.27
N ILE A 80 -4.15 -20.07 -17.87
CA ILE A 80 -3.62 -19.78 -16.54
C ILE A 80 -4.67 -19.20 -15.57
N VAL A 81 -5.64 -18.44 -16.06
CA VAL A 81 -6.56 -17.64 -15.23
C VAL A 81 -7.33 -18.48 -14.20
N LYS A 82 -7.68 -19.72 -14.55
CA LYS A 82 -8.39 -20.66 -13.67
C LYS A 82 -7.63 -21.07 -12.39
N TYR A 83 -6.32 -20.82 -12.32
CA TYR A 83 -5.51 -21.15 -11.15
C TYR A 83 -5.41 -19.99 -10.16
N TYR A 84 -5.77 -18.78 -10.55
CA TYR A 84 -5.74 -17.63 -9.67
C TYR A 84 -6.95 -17.64 -8.74
N GLY A 85 -6.68 -17.42 -7.45
CA GLY A 85 -7.70 -17.21 -6.43
C GLY A 85 -8.12 -15.75 -6.30
N HIS A 86 -7.30 -14.83 -6.78
CA HIS A 86 -7.52 -13.40 -6.72
C HIS A 86 -7.19 -12.78 -8.08
N ILE A 87 -8.14 -12.03 -8.63
CA ILE A 87 -8.06 -11.45 -9.97
C ILE A 87 -8.42 -9.98 -9.86
N VAL A 88 -7.65 -9.14 -10.54
CA VAL A 88 -7.92 -7.72 -10.70
C VAL A 88 -8.36 -7.52 -12.13
N VAL A 89 -9.51 -6.90 -12.35
CA VAL A 89 -9.98 -6.53 -13.69
C VAL A 89 -9.89 -5.02 -13.78
N ASP A 90 -9.03 -4.54 -14.67
CA ASP A 90 -8.87 -3.12 -14.97
C ASP A 90 -9.70 -2.80 -16.22
N ASP A 91 -10.40 -1.67 -16.19
CA ASP A 91 -11.29 -1.18 -17.26
C ASP A 91 -12.57 -2.05 -17.44
N VAL A 92 -13.39 -1.66 -18.42
CA VAL A 92 -14.63 -2.31 -18.77
C VAL A 92 -14.36 -3.55 -19.61
N TRP A 93 -14.84 -4.70 -19.11
CA TRP A 93 -14.68 -5.98 -19.79
C TRP A 93 -15.87 -6.29 -20.70
N GLU A 94 -15.67 -6.20 -22.01
CA GLU A 94 -16.77 -6.41 -22.99
C GLU A 94 -17.20 -7.89 -23.14
N ASP A 95 -16.27 -8.84 -22.97
CA ASP A 95 -16.53 -10.26 -23.20
C ASP A 95 -16.80 -11.01 -21.89
N MET A 96 -17.96 -10.74 -21.27
CA MET A 96 -18.38 -11.40 -20.02
C MET A 96 -18.47 -12.92 -20.14
N ALA A 97 -18.78 -13.43 -21.34
CA ALA A 97 -18.83 -14.87 -21.60
C ALA A 97 -17.44 -15.52 -21.47
N TRP A 98 -16.38 -14.79 -21.82
CA TRP A 98 -15.00 -15.23 -21.57
C TRP A 98 -14.71 -15.36 -20.08
N LEU A 99 -15.09 -14.36 -19.27
CA LEU A 99 -14.89 -14.40 -17.81
C LEU A 99 -15.65 -15.58 -17.20
N GLN A 100 -16.93 -15.75 -17.54
CA GLN A 100 -17.75 -16.87 -17.07
C GLN A 100 -17.14 -18.24 -17.43
N ARG A 101 -16.51 -18.34 -18.60
CA ARG A 101 -15.96 -19.60 -19.10
C ARG A 101 -14.63 -19.99 -18.46
N TYR A 102 -13.74 -19.03 -18.23
CA TYR A 102 -12.36 -19.31 -17.88
C TYR A 102 -11.99 -18.99 -16.43
N LEU A 103 -12.67 -18.04 -15.79
CA LEU A 103 -12.41 -17.69 -14.39
C LEU A 103 -12.65 -18.89 -13.48
N ASN A 104 -11.86 -18.96 -12.41
CA ASN A 104 -12.16 -19.84 -11.29
C ASN A 104 -13.46 -19.37 -10.62
N PRO A 105 -14.50 -20.21 -10.48
CA PRO A 105 -15.77 -19.83 -9.83
C PRO A 105 -15.63 -19.40 -8.37
N MET A 106 -14.50 -19.71 -7.74
CA MET A 106 -14.17 -19.30 -6.38
C MET A 106 -13.22 -18.10 -6.31
N ALA A 107 -12.78 -17.56 -7.45
CA ALA A 107 -11.92 -16.39 -7.47
C ALA A 107 -12.63 -15.19 -6.86
N GLN A 108 -11.87 -14.45 -6.05
CA GLN A 108 -12.24 -13.12 -5.60
C GLN A 108 -11.81 -12.10 -6.66
N ILE A 109 -12.74 -11.23 -7.03
CA ILE A 109 -12.51 -10.22 -8.07
C ILE A 109 -12.47 -8.84 -7.44
N ALA A 110 -11.37 -8.13 -7.67
CA ALA A 110 -11.30 -6.69 -7.52
C ALA A 110 -11.52 -6.08 -8.91
N TRP A 111 -12.49 -5.19 -9.03
CA TRP A 111 -12.79 -4.53 -10.30
C TRP A 111 -12.45 -3.06 -10.21
N ASN A 112 -11.53 -2.62 -11.05
CA ASN A 112 -11.12 -1.23 -11.15
C ASN A 112 -11.77 -0.58 -12.38
N LEU A 113 -12.68 0.35 -12.11
CA LEU A 113 -13.39 1.18 -13.08
C LEU A 113 -13.01 2.66 -12.95
N GLN A 114 -11.86 2.97 -12.36
CA GLN A 114 -11.28 4.31 -12.40
C GLN A 114 -10.70 4.59 -13.79
N ASP A 115 -10.69 5.86 -14.19
CA ASP A 115 -10.17 6.38 -15.46
C ASP A 115 -10.81 5.78 -16.73
N ILE A 116 -12.05 5.27 -16.63
CA ILE A 116 -12.75 4.68 -17.79
C ILE A 116 -13.36 5.74 -18.71
N ASP A 117 -13.27 5.52 -20.02
CA ASP A 117 -13.79 6.43 -21.05
C ASP A 117 -15.33 6.41 -21.22
N ILE A 118 -16.05 5.56 -20.47
CA ILE A 118 -17.50 5.39 -20.58
C ILE A 118 -18.23 5.67 -19.25
N PRO A 119 -19.51 6.10 -19.28
CA PRO A 119 -20.32 6.26 -18.07
C PRO A 119 -20.56 4.93 -17.35
N LEU A 120 -20.56 4.92 -16.00
CA LEU A 120 -20.81 3.69 -15.22
C LEU A 120 -22.21 3.15 -15.47
N THR A 121 -23.18 4.03 -15.75
CA THR A 121 -24.55 3.67 -16.14
C THR A 121 -24.65 2.77 -17.38
N SER A 122 -23.58 2.69 -18.19
CA SER A 122 -23.50 1.77 -19.34
C SER A 122 -23.25 0.32 -18.92
N ILE A 123 -22.76 0.11 -17.69
CA ILE A 123 -22.40 -1.20 -17.14
C ILE A 123 -23.62 -1.84 -16.50
N ARG A 124 -23.93 -3.06 -16.91
CA ARG A 124 -25.08 -3.82 -16.40
C ARG A 124 -24.66 -4.70 -15.23
N LEU A 125 -25.14 -4.37 -14.03
CA LEU A 125 -24.88 -5.12 -12.80
C LEU A 125 -25.45 -6.56 -12.83
N ASP A 126 -26.48 -6.82 -13.63
CA ASP A 126 -27.03 -8.17 -13.85
C ASP A 126 -25.94 -9.17 -14.27
N ASP A 127 -25.00 -8.73 -15.12
CA ASP A 127 -23.93 -9.57 -15.65
C ASP A 127 -22.87 -9.88 -14.58
N TRP A 128 -22.89 -9.15 -13.46
CA TRP A 128 -21.92 -9.25 -12.38
C TRP A 128 -22.36 -10.17 -11.25
N ALA A 129 -23.64 -10.53 -11.19
CA ALA A 129 -24.24 -11.32 -10.11
C ALA A 129 -23.62 -12.71 -9.93
N GLU A 130 -23.00 -13.27 -10.96
CA GLU A 130 -22.35 -14.59 -10.93
C GLU A 130 -20.91 -14.55 -10.36
N PHE A 131 -20.33 -13.36 -10.23
CA PHE A 131 -18.96 -13.18 -9.79
C PHE A 131 -18.87 -12.75 -8.33
N LYS A 132 -17.77 -13.15 -7.67
CA LYS A 132 -17.46 -12.71 -6.31
C LYS A 132 -16.66 -11.43 -6.33
N ILE A 133 -17.30 -10.36 -6.77
CA ILE A 133 -16.72 -9.02 -6.74
C ILE A 133 -16.73 -8.55 -5.28
N PHE A 134 -15.54 -8.48 -4.70
CA PHE A 134 -15.37 -8.11 -3.29
C PHE A 134 -14.81 -6.71 -3.10
N HIS A 135 -14.17 -6.19 -4.15
CA HIS A 135 -13.60 -4.86 -4.21
C HIS A 135 -14.05 -4.19 -5.52
N LEU A 136 -14.56 -2.97 -5.42
CA LEU A 136 -14.93 -2.11 -6.53
C LEU A 136 -14.25 -0.74 -6.36
N ALA A 137 -13.48 -0.31 -7.37
CA ALA A 137 -12.92 1.04 -7.46
C ALA A 137 -13.62 1.79 -8.61
N VAL A 138 -14.11 3.01 -8.36
CA VAL A 138 -14.95 3.76 -9.31
C VAL A 138 -14.67 5.27 -9.26
N ASP A 139 -14.87 5.95 -10.40
CA ASP A 139 -14.97 7.41 -10.46
C ASP A 139 -16.44 7.84 -10.52
N LEU A 140 -16.89 8.61 -9.54
CA LEU A 140 -18.23 9.20 -9.46
C LEU A 140 -18.20 10.62 -10.04
N ARG A 141 -18.20 10.69 -11.38
CA ARG A 141 -18.03 11.95 -12.13
C ARG A 141 -19.29 12.79 -12.19
N ASP A 142 -20.46 12.16 -12.08
CA ASP A 142 -21.75 12.82 -12.05
C ASP A 142 -22.73 12.08 -11.11
N ASP A 143 -23.90 12.70 -10.87
CA ASP A 143 -24.90 12.14 -9.95
C ASP A 143 -25.47 10.79 -10.44
N HIS A 144 -25.40 10.48 -11.74
CA HIS A 144 -25.86 9.18 -12.26
C HIS A 144 -24.87 8.07 -11.93
N ASP A 145 -23.56 8.36 -11.97
CA ASP A 145 -22.51 7.45 -11.52
C ASP A 145 -22.69 7.15 -10.01
N ALA A 146 -23.02 8.16 -9.18
CA ALA A 146 -23.33 7.97 -7.76
C ALA A 146 -24.59 7.12 -7.50
N ILE A 147 -25.65 7.32 -8.29
CA ILE A 147 -26.86 6.48 -8.24
C ILE A 147 -26.52 5.04 -8.66
N TRP A 148 -25.73 4.85 -9.72
CA TRP A 148 -25.30 3.53 -10.15
C TRP A 148 -24.53 2.80 -9.05
N CYS A 149 -23.59 3.49 -8.38
CA CYS A 149 -22.82 2.92 -7.28
C CYS A 149 -23.72 2.54 -6.08
N THR A 150 -24.74 3.36 -5.81
CA THR A 150 -25.76 3.06 -4.80
C THR A 150 -26.52 1.75 -5.10
N VAL A 151 -26.84 1.49 -6.37
CA VAL A 151 -27.44 0.22 -6.79
C VAL A 151 -26.44 -0.92 -6.66
N ALA A 152 -25.17 -0.71 -7.05
CA ALA A 152 -24.11 -1.71 -6.93
C ALA A 152 -23.91 -2.18 -5.47
N LEU A 153 -23.95 -1.26 -4.50
CA LEU A 153 -23.90 -1.58 -3.06
C LEU A 153 -25.02 -2.53 -2.60
N SER A 154 -26.17 -2.50 -3.28
CA SER A 154 -27.32 -3.35 -2.96
C SER A 154 -27.32 -4.67 -3.72
N GLU A 155 -26.84 -4.67 -4.96
CA GLU A 155 -26.91 -5.82 -5.88
C GLU A 155 -25.68 -6.73 -5.82
N LEU A 156 -24.53 -6.25 -5.31
CA LEU A 156 -23.29 -7.02 -5.21
C LEU A 156 -23.09 -7.59 -3.80
N PRO A 157 -23.48 -8.86 -3.53
CA PRO A 157 -23.55 -9.41 -2.17
C PRO A 157 -22.20 -9.78 -1.54
N SER A 158 -21.12 -9.71 -2.33
CA SER A 158 -19.76 -9.97 -1.86
C SER A 158 -18.95 -8.69 -1.66
N LEU A 159 -19.52 -7.52 -1.97
CA LEU A 159 -18.81 -6.26 -1.98
C LEU A 159 -18.49 -5.82 -0.55
N THR A 160 -17.21 -5.81 -0.23
CA THR A 160 -16.70 -5.47 1.11
C THR A 160 -15.77 -4.26 1.12
N CYS A 161 -15.17 -3.96 -0.03
CA CYS A 161 -14.28 -2.82 -0.24
C CYS A 161 -14.82 -1.94 -1.37
N LEU A 162 -14.91 -0.64 -1.10
CA LEU A 162 -15.28 0.37 -2.09
C LEU A 162 -14.22 1.48 -2.08
N GLU A 163 -13.66 1.77 -3.23
CA GLU A 163 -12.80 2.93 -3.48
C GLU A 163 -13.56 3.85 -4.44
N ALA A 164 -13.77 5.11 -4.05
CA ALA A 164 -14.53 6.06 -4.86
C ALA A 164 -13.78 7.38 -4.98
N ASN A 165 -13.50 7.79 -6.21
CA ASN A 165 -13.04 9.15 -6.52
C ASN A 165 -14.25 9.99 -6.88
N ILE A 166 -14.48 11.08 -6.16
CA ILE A 166 -15.75 11.79 -6.16
C ILE A 166 -15.60 13.19 -6.75
N SER A 167 -16.34 13.45 -7.83
CA SER A 167 -16.41 14.77 -8.48
C SER A 167 -17.85 15.28 -8.64
N CYS A 168 -18.85 14.54 -8.16
CA CYS A 168 -20.27 14.90 -8.20
C CYS A 168 -20.76 15.58 -6.91
N TYR A 169 -21.98 16.11 -6.91
CA TYR A 169 -22.47 16.99 -5.83
C TYR A 169 -23.58 16.35 -4.97
N ASP A 170 -24.42 15.48 -5.51
CA ASP A 170 -25.51 14.84 -4.75
C ASP A 170 -25.12 13.44 -4.28
N LEU A 171 -24.64 13.35 -3.03
CA LEU A 171 -24.10 12.13 -2.43
C LEU A 171 -24.90 11.63 -1.23
N ASP A 172 -25.98 12.29 -0.82
CA ASP A 172 -26.74 11.92 0.38
C ASP A 172 -27.26 10.47 0.27
N ALA A 173 -27.81 10.11 -0.90
CA ALA A 173 -28.24 8.75 -1.16
C ALA A 173 -27.07 7.76 -1.15
N PHE A 174 -25.91 8.13 -1.69
CA PHE A 174 -24.72 7.30 -1.70
C PHE A 174 -24.24 7.02 -0.27
N PHE A 175 -23.99 8.06 0.53
CA PHE A 175 -23.52 7.92 1.91
C PHE A 175 -24.54 7.22 2.82
N ALA A 176 -25.83 7.49 2.66
CA ALA A 176 -26.88 6.78 3.39
C ALA A 176 -26.85 5.26 3.11
N ASN A 177 -26.59 4.86 1.85
CA ASN A 177 -26.49 3.45 1.49
C ASN A 177 -25.19 2.81 1.98
N VAL A 178 -24.07 3.55 1.97
CA VAL A 178 -22.81 3.10 2.60
C VAL A 178 -23.05 2.84 4.10
N ALA A 179 -23.68 3.78 4.81
CA ALA A 179 -23.98 3.63 6.24
C ALA A 179 -24.92 2.47 6.57
N ALA A 180 -25.92 2.25 5.70
CA ALA A 180 -26.87 1.14 5.84
C ALA A 180 -26.28 -0.22 5.43
N SER A 181 -25.19 -0.25 4.66
CA SER A 181 -24.59 -1.48 4.17
C SER A 181 -23.98 -2.29 5.31
N LYS A 182 -24.33 -3.57 5.35
CA LYS A 182 -23.79 -4.55 6.32
C LYS A 182 -22.56 -5.30 5.80
N GLN A 183 -22.17 -5.03 4.55
CA GLN A 183 -21.10 -5.75 3.87
C GLN A 183 -19.85 -4.90 3.73
N ILE A 184 -20.01 -3.58 3.52
CA ILE A 184 -18.89 -2.65 3.39
C ILE A 184 -18.16 -2.54 4.73
N THR A 185 -16.92 -3.00 4.72
CA THR A 185 -15.98 -2.94 5.85
C THR A 185 -14.74 -2.13 5.53
N GLN A 186 -14.52 -1.82 4.25
CA GLN A 186 -13.39 -1.05 3.75
C GLN A 186 -13.93 0.02 2.82
N LEU A 187 -13.54 1.27 3.08
CA LEU A 187 -13.98 2.42 2.29
C LEU A 187 -12.80 3.36 2.11
N HIS A 188 -12.52 3.74 0.87
CA HIS A 188 -11.56 4.79 0.52
C HIS A 188 -12.27 5.85 -0.31
N LEU A 189 -12.18 7.12 0.11
CA LEU A 189 -12.82 8.25 -0.54
C LEU A 189 -11.77 9.30 -0.89
N SER A 190 -11.74 9.72 -2.14
CA SER A 190 -10.99 10.90 -2.60
C SER A 190 -11.95 11.89 -3.23
N PHE A 191 -11.61 13.18 -3.17
CA PHE A 191 -12.49 14.26 -3.64
C PHE A 191 -11.68 15.26 -4.45
N ASP A 192 -12.17 15.60 -5.64
CA ASP A 192 -11.49 16.59 -6.50
C ASP A 192 -11.92 18.02 -6.13
N GLU A 193 -13.21 18.33 -6.31
CA GLU A 193 -13.79 19.65 -5.99
C GLU A 193 -14.88 19.59 -4.91
N TYR A 194 -15.20 18.41 -4.40
CA TYR A 194 -16.30 18.21 -3.46
C TYR A 194 -15.86 18.44 -2.01
N GLN A 195 -16.58 19.30 -1.30
CA GLN A 195 -16.42 19.49 0.13
C GLN A 195 -17.47 18.68 0.89
N LEU A 196 -17.01 17.85 1.84
CA LEU A 196 -17.89 17.08 2.71
C LEU A 196 -18.85 18.00 3.47
N THR A 197 -20.12 17.63 3.49
CA THR A 197 -21.15 18.33 4.24
C THR A 197 -21.35 17.71 5.62
N ALA A 198 -22.05 18.42 6.51
CA ALA A 198 -22.44 17.87 7.80
C ALA A 198 -23.29 16.59 7.69
N PHE A 199 -24.07 16.43 6.61
CA PHE A 199 -24.88 15.23 6.39
C PHE A 199 -24.02 14.02 6.04
N ASP A 200 -23.02 14.21 5.17
CA ASP A 200 -22.10 13.15 4.77
C ASP A 200 -21.33 12.64 5.99
N LEU A 201 -20.84 13.56 6.83
CA LEU A 201 -20.17 13.22 8.07
C LEU A 201 -21.06 12.47 9.06
N VAL A 202 -22.35 12.80 9.15
CA VAL A 202 -23.29 12.08 10.00
C VAL A 202 -23.43 10.63 9.52
N HIS A 203 -23.61 10.40 8.21
CA HIS A 203 -23.70 9.06 7.65
C HIS A 203 -22.41 8.25 7.86
N LEU A 204 -21.24 8.83 7.60
CA LEU A 204 -19.95 8.19 7.83
C LEU A 204 -19.71 7.89 9.33
N THR A 205 -20.13 8.80 10.20
CA THR A 205 -20.10 8.60 11.66
C THR A 205 -20.98 7.43 12.08
N GLU A 206 -22.19 7.32 11.51
CA GLU A 206 -23.08 6.19 11.78
C GLU A 206 -22.48 4.87 11.28
N TRP A 207 -21.87 4.87 10.09
CA TRP A 207 -21.18 3.71 9.54
C TRP A 207 -20.05 3.23 10.46
N LEU A 208 -19.15 4.12 10.87
CA LEU A 208 -18.02 3.82 11.78
C LEU A 208 -18.46 3.28 13.15
N ARG A 209 -19.61 3.73 13.65
CA ARG A 209 -20.14 3.32 14.96
C ARG A 209 -20.88 1.97 14.93
N HIS A 210 -21.52 1.63 13.82
CA HIS A 210 -22.47 0.51 13.77
C HIS A 210 -22.02 -0.65 12.88
N GLN A 211 -21.10 -0.43 11.95
CA GLN A 211 -20.57 -1.47 11.07
C GLN A 211 -19.19 -1.95 11.53
N PRO A 212 -18.79 -3.20 11.19
CA PRO A 212 -17.47 -3.73 11.52
C PRO A 212 -16.40 -3.19 10.57
N VAL A 213 -16.20 -1.87 10.58
CA VAL A 213 -15.24 -1.17 9.72
C VAL A 213 -13.82 -1.64 10.05
N CYS A 214 -13.11 -2.13 9.04
CA CYS A 214 -11.75 -2.65 9.15
C CYS A 214 -10.72 -1.71 8.51
N GLN A 215 -11.10 -0.98 7.47
CA GLN A 215 -10.23 0.02 6.82
C GLN A 215 -11.06 1.24 6.44
N PHE A 216 -10.49 2.42 6.70
CA PHE A 216 -11.09 3.67 6.29
C PHE A 216 -10.00 4.60 5.77
N GLY A 217 -10.20 5.07 4.55
CA GLY A 217 -9.36 6.06 3.89
C GLY A 217 -10.23 7.25 3.45
N CYS A 218 -9.79 8.47 3.74
CA CYS A 218 -10.54 9.64 3.33
C CYS A 218 -9.61 10.83 3.11
N GLU A 219 -9.73 11.46 1.95
CA GLU A 219 -9.29 12.82 1.75
C GLU A 219 -10.35 13.75 2.34
N LEU A 220 -10.01 14.54 3.36
CA LEU A 220 -11.02 15.36 4.06
C LEU A 220 -11.07 16.79 3.51
N GLY A 221 -9.98 17.26 2.93
CA GLY A 221 -9.87 18.60 2.38
C GLY A 221 -10.09 19.69 3.44
N ASP A 222 -10.43 20.89 2.97
CA ASP A 222 -10.83 21.99 3.83
C ASP A 222 -12.34 21.94 4.10
N TRP A 223 -12.67 21.81 5.38
CA TRP A 223 -14.02 21.81 5.92
C TRP A 223 -14.14 22.66 7.19
N GLU A 224 -13.38 23.77 7.26
CA GLU A 224 -13.40 24.74 8.36
C GLU A 224 -14.82 25.20 8.71
N ASP A 225 -15.69 25.35 7.70
CA ASP A 225 -17.07 25.83 7.82
C ASP A 225 -18.04 24.86 8.53
N LEU A 226 -17.64 23.61 8.80
CA LEU A 226 -18.49 22.64 9.49
C LEU A 226 -18.53 22.85 11.01
N ASP A 227 -19.69 22.54 11.59
CA ASP A 227 -19.91 22.60 13.04
C ASP A 227 -18.90 21.72 13.79
N PHE A 228 -18.27 22.29 14.82
CA PHE A 228 -17.29 21.62 15.67
C PHE A 228 -17.85 20.31 16.25
N ASP A 229 -19.11 20.31 16.71
CA ASP A 229 -19.73 19.13 17.33
C ASP A 229 -19.85 17.96 16.32
N VAL A 230 -20.02 18.26 15.02
CA VAL A 230 -20.09 17.24 13.96
C VAL A 230 -18.70 16.68 13.66
N LYS A 231 -17.69 17.55 13.54
CA LYS A 231 -16.29 17.16 13.35
C LYS A 231 -15.80 16.30 14.51
N GLU A 232 -16.01 16.76 15.74
CA GLU A 232 -15.65 16.04 16.97
C GLU A 232 -16.33 14.67 17.04
N GLY A 233 -17.63 14.61 16.74
CA GLY A 233 -18.40 13.36 16.70
C GLY A 233 -17.86 12.34 15.70
N PHE A 234 -17.39 12.82 14.53
CA PHE A 234 -16.77 12.01 13.49
C PHE A 234 -15.38 11.52 13.90
N TYR A 235 -14.51 12.40 14.42
CA TYR A 235 -13.19 12.03 14.91
C TYR A 235 -13.27 10.98 16.03
N HIS A 236 -14.17 11.14 17.00
CA HIS A 236 -14.40 10.12 18.03
C HIS A 236 -14.87 8.79 17.45
N ALA A 237 -15.77 8.81 16.47
CA ALA A 237 -16.22 7.57 15.84
C ALA A 237 -15.06 6.85 15.13
N MET A 238 -14.21 7.60 14.45
CA MET A 238 -13.08 7.09 13.68
C MET A 238 -11.95 6.57 14.56
N PHE A 239 -11.40 7.40 15.45
CA PHE A 239 -10.24 7.04 16.26
C PHE A 239 -10.55 6.06 17.41
N ASN A 240 -11.83 5.84 17.72
CA ASN A 240 -12.27 4.84 18.71
C ASN A 240 -12.98 3.63 18.08
N CYS A 241 -13.06 3.51 16.75
CA CYS A 241 -13.72 2.39 16.09
C CYS A 241 -12.99 1.06 16.39
N PRO A 242 -13.55 0.15 17.20
CA PRO A 242 -12.80 -0.98 17.78
C PRO A 242 -12.42 -2.05 16.75
N THR A 243 -13.08 -2.07 15.59
CA THR A 243 -12.80 -3.01 14.49
C THR A 243 -11.82 -2.46 13.48
N LEU A 244 -11.48 -1.16 13.56
CA LEU A 244 -10.63 -0.48 12.59
C LEU A 244 -9.18 -0.98 12.72
N HIS A 245 -8.59 -1.41 11.61
CA HIS A 245 -7.22 -1.91 11.53
C HIS A 245 -6.29 -0.92 10.82
N VAL A 246 -6.82 -0.22 9.81
CA VAL A 246 -6.11 0.72 8.96
C VAL A 246 -6.91 2.01 8.87
N LEU A 247 -6.28 3.13 9.23
CA LEU A 247 -6.81 4.47 9.03
C LEU A 247 -5.87 5.26 8.14
N GLU A 248 -6.40 5.85 7.08
CA GLU A 248 -5.68 6.69 6.13
C GLU A 248 -6.40 8.03 6.00
N LEU A 249 -5.72 9.12 6.33
CA LEU A 249 -6.27 10.47 6.17
C LEU A 249 -5.36 11.29 5.29
N SER A 250 -5.97 11.97 4.31
CA SER A 250 -5.27 12.87 3.41
C SER A 250 -5.83 14.28 3.51
N SER A 251 -4.98 15.30 3.36
CA SER A 251 -5.38 16.71 3.24
C SER A 251 -6.29 17.17 4.38
N CYS A 252 -5.97 16.82 5.63
CA CYS A 252 -6.84 17.04 6.79
C CYS A 252 -6.21 17.98 7.83
N GLU A 253 -7.01 18.92 8.35
CA GLU A 253 -6.66 19.73 9.51
C GLU A 253 -7.01 19.02 10.82
N LEU A 254 -6.01 18.81 11.66
CA LEU A 254 -6.13 18.05 12.91
C LEU A 254 -5.77 18.93 14.13
N ASP A 255 -5.88 20.25 14.00
CA ASP A 255 -5.49 21.21 15.05
C ASP A 255 -6.51 21.29 16.20
N ASP A 256 -7.78 21.05 15.89
CA ASP A 256 -8.89 21.16 16.85
C ASP A 256 -9.12 19.90 17.71
N ILE A 257 -8.28 18.86 17.58
CA ILE A 257 -8.48 17.57 18.26
C ILE A 257 -7.46 17.29 19.36
N ASP A 258 -7.94 16.75 20.48
CA ASP A 258 -7.09 16.20 21.53
C ASP A 258 -6.92 14.68 21.34
N PHE A 259 -5.78 14.28 20.79
CA PHE A 259 -5.47 12.85 20.58
C PHE A 259 -5.43 12.02 21.87
N THR A 260 -5.30 12.65 23.04
CA THR A 260 -5.26 11.91 24.32
C THR A 260 -6.62 11.31 24.70
N GLU A 261 -7.71 11.78 24.10
CA GLU A 261 -9.06 11.26 24.32
C GLU A 261 -9.39 10.01 23.50
N PHE A 262 -8.53 9.61 22.56
CA PHE A 262 -8.78 8.48 21.67
C PHE A 262 -8.07 7.20 22.10
N ASP A 263 -8.62 6.05 21.71
CA ASP A 263 -8.10 4.73 22.10
C ASP A 263 -7.00 4.21 21.16
N PHE A 264 -7.06 4.59 19.87
CA PHE A 264 -6.21 4.10 18.78
C PHE A 264 -6.21 2.56 18.67
N PRO A 265 -7.36 1.94 18.35
CA PRO A 265 -7.49 0.50 18.22
C PRO A 265 -6.77 -0.05 16.97
N MET A 266 -6.53 0.80 15.97
CA MET A 266 -5.89 0.44 14.71
C MET A 266 -4.42 0.02 14.85
N LYS A 267 -3.92 -0.68 13.83
CA LYS A 267 -2.52 -1.10 13.69
C LYS A 267 -1.73 -0.24 12.71
N SER A 268 -2.42 0.34 11.74
CA SER A 268 -1.84 1.22 10.73
C SER A 268 -2.52 2.59 10.79
N LEU A 269 -1.72 3.63 10.92
CA LEU A 269 -2.15 5.03 10.81
C LEU A 269 -1.31 5.69 9.73
N VAL A 270 -1.98 6.19 8.69
CA VAL A 270 -1.38 6.95 7.60
C VAL A 270 -2.00 8.32 7.63
N LEU A 271 -1.15 9.33 7.71
CA LEU A 271 -1.53 10.72 7.59
C LEU A 271 -0.70 11.32 6.44
N HIS A 272 -1.38 11.90 5.46
CA HIS A 272 -0.79 12.47 4.26
C HIS A 272 -1.25 13.91 4.09
N GLN A 273 -0.33 14.85 3.90
CA GLN A 273 -0.67 16.28 3.75
C GLN A 273 -1.58 16.80 4.87
N CYS A 274 -1.42 16.29 6.11
CA CYS A 274 -2.17 16.77 7.26
C CYS A 274 -1.41 17.88 7.98
N SER A 275 -2.14 18.84 8.56
CA SER A 275 -1.58 19.85 9.47
C SER A 275 -1.80 19.44 10.93
N LEU A 276 -0.77 19.66 11.75
CA LEU A 276 -0.78 19.42 13.19
C LEU A 276 -0.01 20.54 13.90
N ALA A 277 -0.67 21.28 14.78
CA ALA A 277 -0.02 22.17 15.72
C ALA A 277 0.84 21.40 16.75
N SER A 278 1.81 22.09 17.34
CA SER A 278 2.82 21.46 18.24
C SER A 278 2.21 20.67 19.40
N GLU A 279 1.14 21.19 19.99
CA GLU A 279 0.45 20.56 21.13
C GLU A 279 -0.17 19.22 20.72
N GLN A 280 -0.74 19.16 19.52
CA GLN A 280 -1.39 18.00 18.92
C GLN A 280 -0.35 16.94 18.54
N VAL A 281 0.83 17.35 18.06
CA VAL A 281 1.94 16.42 17.85
C VAL A 281 2.38 15.75 19.17
N GLN A 282 2.49 16.52 20.26
CA GLN A 282 2.83 15.94 21.56
C GLN A 282 1.72 15.04 22.12
N ALA A 283 0.45 15.40 21.90
CA ALA A 283 -0.70 14.56 22.24
C ALA A 283 -0.67 13.23 21.45
N LEU A 284 -0.40 13.29 20.14
CA LEU A 284 -0.23 12.13 19.27
C LEU A 284 0.90 11.23 19.76
N VAL A 285 2.08 11.79 20.02
CA VAL A 285 3.24 11.05 20.56
C VAL A 285 2.89 10.39 21.89
N SER A 286 2.26 11.11 22.81
CA SER A 286 1.85 10.56 24.11
C SER A 286 0.88 9.38 23.95
N ARG A 287 -0.04 9.47 22.98
CA ARG A 287 -0.99 8.40 22.68
C ARG A 287 -0.31 7.18 22.07
N LEU A 288 0.67 7.38 21.18
CA LEU A 288 1.41 6.31 20.51
C LEU A 288 2.12 5.38 21.50
N GLU A 289 2.64 5.90 22.64
CA GLU A 289 3.29 5.09 23.70
C GLU A 289 2.37 4.01 24.29
N THR A 290 1.06 4.23 24.27
CA THR A 290 0.06 3.29 24.82
C THR A 290 -0.81 2.60 23.76
N SER A 291 -0.58 2.90 22.49
CA SER A 291 -1.35 2.40 21.36
C SER A 291 -0.91 1.00 20.91
N LYS A 292 -1.63 0.44 19.93
CA LYS A 292 -1.28 -0.82 19.24
C LYS A 292 -0.73 -0.59 17.84
N ILE A 293 -0.39 0.66 17.50
CA ILE A 293 0.06 1.03 16.16
C ILE A 293 1.43 0.40 15.90
N THR A 294 1.47 -0.45 14.87
CA THR A 294 2.69 -1.11 14.39
C THR A 294 3.27 -0.40 13.17
N ARG A 295 2.42 0.32 12.41
CA ARG A 295 2.77 1.06 11.19
C ARG A 295 2.27 2.50 11.31
N LEU A 296 3.19 3.44 11.25
CA LEU A 296 2.90 4.87 11.22
C LEU A 296 3.52 5.47 9.96
N GLN A 297 2.72 6.20 9.19
CA GLN A 297 3.20 6.94 8.04
C GLN A 297 2.77 8.39 8.18
N LEU A 298 3.74 9.29 8.25
CA LEU A 298 3.54 10.72 8.33
C LEU A 298 4.19 11.34 7.09
N THR A 299 3.38 11.61 6.07
CA THR A 299 3.87 12.09 4.77
C THR A 299 3.37 13.49 4.46
N ASP A 300 4.24 14.31 3.88
CA ASP A 300 4.00 15.68 3.43
C ASP A 300 3.39 16.57 4.52
N PHE A 301 3.88 16.36 5.73
CA PHE A 301 3.55 17.20 6.87
C PHE A 301 4.30 18.52 6.79
N THR A 302 3.59 19.62 7.01
CA THR A 302 4.21 20.89 7.42
C THR A 302 4.66 20.75 8.88
N PHE A 303 5.77 20.04 9.12
CA PHE A 303 6.40 20.06 10.43
C PHE A 303 7.00 21.44 10.65
N ASP A 304 6.26 22.35 11.29
CA ASP A 304 6.86 23.56 11.85
C ASP A 304 7.87 23.23 12.97
N HIS A 305 7.89 21.97 13.45
CA HIS A 305 8.55 21.59 14.70
C HIS A 305 9.31 20.26 14.61
N MET A 306 10.64 20.36 14.46
CA MET A 306 11.63 19.30 14.73
C MET A 306 11.36 18.50 16.01
N GLU A 307 10.86 19.18 17.05
CA GLU A 307 10.59 18.59 18.36
C GLU A 307 9.61 17.41 18.29
N GLY A 308 8.68 17.42 17.34
CA GLY A 308 7.73 16.33 17.14
C GLY A 308 8.39 15.02 16.70
N ILE A 309 9.29 15.10 15.71
CA ILE A 309 10.01 13.95 15.17
C ILE A 309 11.04 13.45 16.18
N GLU A 310 11.73 14.36 16.88
CA GLU A 310 12.64 14.01 17.98
C GLU A 310 11.86 13.22 19.06
N SER A 311 10.73 13.73 19.54
CA SER A 311 9.88 13.04 20.52
C SER A 311 9.39 11.68 20.01
N LEU A 312 8.99 11.58 18.74
CA LEU A 312 8.52 10.33 18.14
C LEU A 312 9.60 9.24 18.14
N LEU A 313 10.83 9.58 17.73
CA LEU A 313 11.95 8.64 17.73
C LEU A 313 12.42 8.30 19.15
N GLU A 314 12.29 9.22 20.11
CA GLU A 314 12.60 8.95 21.53
C GLU A 314 11.66 7.93 22.16
N ILE A 315 10.37 7.97 21.82
CA ILE A 315 9.39 7.00 22.34
C ILE A 315 9.37 5.69 21.56
N GLN A 316 9.79 5.68 20.30
CA GLN A 316 9.68 4.51 19.41
C GLN A 316 10.18 3.21 20.05
N PRO A 317 11.32 3.15 20.78
CA PRO A 317 11.79 1.90 21.40
C PRO A 317 10.83 1.30 22.43
N LYS A 318 9.87 2.09 22.92
CA LYS A 318 8.84 1.69 23.89
C LYS A 318 7.49 1.36 23.24
N THR A 319 7.32 1.66 21.97
CA THR A 319 6.07 1.40 21.23
C THR A 319 6.15 0.03 20.54
N PRO A 320 5.01 -0.57 20.13
CA PRO A 320 5.02 -1.74 19.25
C PRO A 320 5.32 -1.39 17.79
N MET A 321 5.69 -0.14 17.47
CA MET A 321 5.91 0.33 16.11
C MET A 321 7.13 -0.34 15.49
N THR A 322 6.94 -1.03 14.37
CA THR A 322 8.01 -1.66 13.59
C THR A 322 8.23 -0.97 12.25
N HIS A 323 7.24 -0.22 11.76
CA HIS A 323 7.31 0.50 10.49
C HIS A 323 7.05 1.99 10.72
N LEU A 324 7.98 2.83 10.30
CA LEU A 324 7.84 4.28 10.32
C LEU A 324 8.18 4.86 8.94
N ALA A 325 7.26 5.61 8.35
CA ALA A 325 7.51 6.38 7.15
C ALA A 325 7.37 7.87 7.42
N LEU A 326 8.34 8.64 6.95
CA LEU A 326 8.39 10.09 7.05
C LEU A 326 8.68 10.65 5.65
N SER A 327 7.97 11.70 5.22
CA SER A 327 8.33 12.42 3.99
C SER A 327 8.36 13.94 4.18
N GLY A 328 8.98 14.63 3.22
CA GLY A 328 9.01 16.10 3.20
C GLY A 328 9.86 16.72 4.31
N LEU A 329 10.85 15.98 4.83
CA LEU A 329 11.69 16.46 5.93
C LEU A 329 12.74 17.47 5.44
N HIS A 330 12.37 18.74 5.35
CA HIS A 330 13.30 19.84 5.05
C HIS A 330 14.05 20.29 6.30
N MET A 331 15.01 19.48 6.74
CA MET A 331 15.78 19.69 7.98
C MET A 331 17.23 20.05 7.68
N ASP A 332 17.83 20.92 8.49
CA ASP A 332 19.25 21.25 8.37
C ASP A 332 20.16 20.15 8.96
N GLU A 333 21.47 20.27 8.74
CA GLU A 333 22.45 19.29 9.24
C GLU A 333 22.46 19.20 10.77
N ALA A 334 22.13 20.29 11.47
CA ALA A 334 22.09 20.31 12.93
C ALA A 334 20.92 19.49 13.47
N ALA A 335 19.75 19.57 12.85
CA ALA A 335 18.59 18.73 13.13
C ALA A 335 18.93 17.23 12.95
N TRP A 336 19.51 16.87 11.80
CA TRP A 336 19.90 15.48 11.54
C TRP A 336 20.95 14.93 12.52
N SER A 337 21.87 15.78 12.98
CA SER A 337 22.87 15.39 13.98
C SER A 337 22.25 14.97 15.32
N LYS A 338 21.02 15.41 15.62
CA LYS A 338 20.24 14.98 16.78
C LYS A 338 19.40 13.73 16.51
N LEU A 339 18.84 13.59 15.30
CA LEU A 339 17.99 12.46 14.93
C LEU A 339 18.79 11.16 14.72
N ALA A 340 19.98 11.23 14.12
CA ALA A 340 20.78 10.03 13.83
C ALA A 340 21.07 9.18 15.10
N PRO A 341 21.49 9.76 16.24
CA PRO A 341 21.63 9.00 17.49
C PRO A 341 20.34 8.36 18.03
N LEU A 342 19.16 8.88 17.65
CA LEU A 342 17.86 8.30 18.03
C LEU A 342 17.53 7.10 17.13
N ILE A 343 17.81 7.21 15.82
CA ILE A 343 17.66 6.10 14.86
C ILE A 343 18.50 4.89 15.29
N GLU A 344 19.72 5.10 15.80
CA GLU A 344 20.55 4.02 16.34
C GLU A 344 19.83 3.21 17.44
N LYS A 345 19.05 3.89 18.29
CA LYS A 345 18.34 3.30 19.44
C LYS A 345 16.98 2.71 19.09
N CYS A 346 16.45 3.04 17.91
CA CYS A 346 15.15 2.56 17.47
C CYS A 346 15.13 1.04 17.33
N THR A 347 13.95 0.45 17.55
CA THR A 347 13.66 -0.98 17.36
C THR A 347 12.86 -1.25 16.08
N LEU A 348 12.82 -0.27 15.17
CA LEU A 348 12.14 -0.37 13.88
C LEU A 348 12.73 -1.50 13.03
N GLU A 349 11.87 -2.15 12.25
CA GLU A 349 12.23 -3.12 11.21
C GLU A 349 12.29 -2.42 9.85
N THR A 350 11.39 -1.47 9.60
CA THR A 350 11.32 -0.67 8.36
C THR A 350 11.31 0.82 8.68
N LEU A 351 12.21 1.57 8.03
CA LEU A 351 12.27 3.02 8.08
C LEU A 351 12.23 3.55 6.65
N VAL A 352 11.34 4.51 6.40
CA VAL A 352 11.11 5.06 5.07
C VAL A 352 11.28 6.58 5.13
N PHE A 353 12.13 7.12 4.27
CA PHE A 353 12.28 8.55 4.03
C PHE A 353 11.92 8.85 2.57
N TYR A 354 10.80 9.53 2.34
CA TYR A 354 10.39 9.98 1.01
C TYR A 354 10.71 11.47 0.83
N ALA A 355 11.01 11.89 -0.41
CA ALA A 355 11.16 13.30 -0.78
C ALA A 355 12.05 14.12 0.19
N THR A 356 13.08 13.48 0.74
CA THR A 356 13.95 14.07 1.77
C THR A 356 15.32 14.40 1.16
N GLN A 357 15.88 15.55 1.53
CA GLN A 357 17.19 15.99 1.07
C GLN A 357 18.27 15.61 2.09
N PHE A 358 19.29 14.89 1.63
CA PHE A 358 20.42 14.48 2.46
C PHE A 358 21.71 15.13 1.94
N SER A 359 22.40 15.88 2.80
CA SER A 359 23.80 16.23 2.53
C SER A 359 24.71 15.03 2.82
N SER A 360 25.89 14.95 2.21
CA SER A 360 26.80 13.82 2.44
C SER A 360 27.22 13.67 3.92
N ASN A 361 27.28 14.76 4.69
CA ASN A 361 27.54 14.69 6.14
C ASN A 361 26.38 14.05 6.91
N VAL A 362 25.14 14.37 6.51
CA VAL A 362 23.93 13.75 7.08
C VAL A 362 23.91 12.27 6.71
N THR A 363 24.17 11.92 5.45
CA THR A 363 24.29 10.52 5.02
C THR A 363 25.30 9.77 5.87
N GLN A 364 26.48 10.34 6.14
CA GLN A 364 27.50 9.68 6.96
C GLN A 364 27.03 9.43 8.40
N SER A 365 26.29 10.39 8.97
CA SER A 365 25.70 10.25 10.31
C SER A 365 24.62 9.17 10.32
N LEU A 366 23.74 9.15 9.32
CA LEU A 366 22.70 8.16 9.14
C LEU A 366 23.29 6.75 8.93
N ALA A 367 24.33 6.63 8.09
CA ALA A 367 25.06 5.39 7.83
C ALA A 367 25.67 4.81 9.12
N THR A 368 26.22 5.67 9.99
CA THR A 368 26.73 5.25 11.29
C THR A 368 25.62 4.75 12.20
N ALA A 369 24.49 5.48 12.26
CA ALA A 369 23.34 5.10 13.08
C ALA A 369 22.73 3.76 12.62
N ILE A 370 22.55 3.56 11.32
CA ILE A 370 22.02 2.31 10.75
C ILE A 370 22.96 1.14 11.00
N GLN A 371 24.27 1.34 10.85
CA GLN A 371 25.28 0.31 11.13
C GLN A 371 25.20 -0.19 12.59
N ASN A 372 24.89 0.70 13.53
CA ASN A 372 24.76 0.36 14.94
C ASN A 372 23.37 -0.16 15.33
N ASN A 373 22.34 0.12 14.52
CA ASN A 373 20.99 -0.36 14.72
C ASN A 373 20.90 -1.89 14.51
N GLN A 374 20.24 -2.57 15.45
CA GLN A 374 20.19 -4.04 15.52
C GLN A 374 18.93 -4.68 14.96
N THR A 375 17.91 -3.89 14.61
CA THR A 375 16.59 -4.40 14.19
C THR A 375 16.23 -3.98 12.77
N LEU A 376 16.76 -2.85 12.29
CA LEU A 376 16.40 -2.30 10.99
C LEU A 376 16.79 -3.27 9.86
N CYS A 377 15.82 -3.70 9.08
CA CYS A 377 15.98 -4.62 7.96
C CYS A 377 15.62 -3.94 6.63
N GLU A 378 14.77 -2.93 6.63
CA GLU A 378 14.38 -2.23 5.40
C GLU A 378 14.57 -0.72 5.56
N LEU A 379 15.25 -0.13 4.58
CA LEU A 379 15.43 1.31 4.45
C LEU A 379 14.97 1.74 3.06
N ASP A 380 13.86 2.48 3.01
CA ASP A 380 13.34 3.02 1.77
C ASP A 380 13.70 4.51 1.66
N LEU A 381 14.39 4.87 0.59
CA LEU A 381 14.90 6.20 0.27
C LEU A 381 14.41 6.65 -1.11
N ASN A 382 13.27 6.13 -1.56
CA ASN A 382 12.70 6.52 -2.83
C ASN A 382 12.46 8.03 -2.89
N TYR A 383 12.74 8.60 -4.06
CA TYR A 383 12.62 10.03 -4.35
C TYR A 383 13.43 10.94 -3.41
N THR A 384 14.55 10.43 -2.88
CA THR A 384 15.50 11.25 -2.09
C THR A 384 16.61 11.82 -2.97
N GLU A 385 17.08 13.01 -2.62
CA GLU A 385 18.20 13.65 -3.33
C GLU A 385 19.52 13.20 -2.68
N MET A 386 20.22 12.27 -3.34
CA MET A 386 21.46 11.66 -2.84
C MET A 386 22.47 11.39 -3.97
N ALA A 387 23.77 11.52 -3.66
CA ALA A 387 24.84 11.08 -4.55
C ALA A 387 25.00 9.55 -4.52
N ILE A 388 25.45 8.94 -5.62
CA ILE A 388 25.68 7.48 -5.70
C ILE A 388 26.64 7.02 -4.59
N SER A 389 27.70 7.77 -4.31
CA SER A 389 28.66 7.45 -3.24
C SER A 389 28.02 7.43 -1.84
N ASP A 390 26.98 8.24 -1.64
CA ASP A 390 26.24 8.31 -0.39
C ASP A 390 25.30 7.10 -0.24
N VAL A 391 24.69 6.65 -1.35
CA VAL A 391 23.91 5.40 -1.39
C VAL A 391 24.82 4.19 -1.15
N GLU A 392 26.00 4.14 -1.77
CA GLU A 392 27.01 3.09 -1.54
C GLU A 392 27.42 3.01 -0.06
N LEU A 393 27.61 4.16 0.60
CA LEU A 393 27.93 4.23 2.02
C LEU A 393 26.81 3.60 2.87
N LEU A 394 25.55 3.91 2.57
CA LEU A 394 24.40 3.33 3.28
C LEU A 394 24.31 1.81 3.07
N ILE A 395 24.51 1.34 1.84
CA ILE A 395 24.56 -0.10 1.53
C ILE A 395 25.66 -0.80 2.33
N GLN A 396 26.86 -0.22 2.36
CA GLN A 396 28.00 -0.79 3.11
C GLN A 396 27.73 -0.84 4.62
N SER A 397 27.16 0.24 5.18
CA SER A 397 26.76 0.28 6.58
C SER A 397 25.72 -0.76 6.93
N MET A 398 24.75 -0.99 6.04
CA MET A 398 23.73 -2.00 6.27
C MET A 398 24.30 -3.42 6.21
N ASN A 399 25.27 -3.71 5.34
CA ASN A 399 25.91 -5.02 5.25
C ASN A 399 27.06 -5.24 6.24
N HIS A 400 27.25 -4.32 7.19
CA HIS A 400 28.40 -4.37 8.07
C HIS A 400 28.35 -5.62 8.98
N PRO A 401 29.47 -6.37 9.16
CA PRO A 401 29.50 -7.62 9.93
C PRO A 401 29.10 -7.51 11.41
N SER A 402 29.04 -6.28 11.95
CA SER A 402 28.63 -6.02 13.33
C SER A 402 27.12 -6.04 13.53
N ARG A 403 26.32 -6.09 12.46
CA ARG A 403 24.86 -6.16 12.54
C ARG A 403 24.37 -7.58 12.74
N HIS A 404 23.28 -7.72 13.49
CA HIS A 404 22.66 -9.01 13.74
C HIS A 404 21.60 -9.40 12.68
N THR A 405 21.01 -8.43 11.99
CA THR A 405 20.04 -8.64 10.91
C THR A 405 20.75 -9.01 9.61
N LYS A 406 20.25 -10.05 8.92
CA LYS A 406 20.91 -10.65 7.74
C LYS A 406 20.22 -10.35 6.41
N ALA A 407 18.92 -10.07 6.44
CA ALA A 407 18.14 -9.69 5.26
C ALA A 407 17.95 -8.18 5.30
N ILE A 408 18.42 -7.50 4.26
CA ILE A 408 18.43 -6.04 4.18
C ILE A 408 17.85 -5.61 2.83
N ARG A 409 16.83 -4.76 2.85
CA ARG A 409 16.23 -4.19 1.64
C ARG A 409 16.48 -2.69 1.59
N ILE A 410 17.00 -2.22 0.46
CA ILE A 410 17.08 -0.78 0.15
C ILE A 410 16.22 -0.52 -1.07
N LYS A 411 15.37 0.50 -0.99
CA LYS A 411 14.70 1.06 -2.17
C LYS A 411 15.22 2.45 -2.40
N TRP A 412 15.57 2.77 -3.65
CA TRP A 412 16.05 4.08 -4.01
C TRP A 412 15.71 4.37 -5.46
N THR A 413 15.05 5.50 -5.67
CA THR A 413 14.74 6.09 -6.97
C THR A 413 15.18 7.55 -6.94
N SER A 414 15.79 8.04 -8.03
CA SER A 414 16.26 9.43 -8.12
C SER A 414 15.42 10.22 -9.11
N HIS A 415 14.80 11.32 -8.68
CA HIS A 415 14.01 12.20 -9.56
C HIS A 415 14.84 13.07 -10.53
N TYR A 416 16.16 13.09 -10.39
CA TYR A 416 17.01 13.86 -11.29
C TYR A 416 17.55 12.99 -12.43
N GLU A 417 17.01 13.23 -13.63
CA GLU A 417 17.67 12.97 -14.90
C GLU A 417 19.09 13.51 -14.86
N ARG A 418 20.05 12.62 -14.53
CA ARG A 418 21.45 12.58 -14.99
C ARG A 418 22.26 11.74 -14.00
N ILE A 419 22.02 10.44 -14.01
CA ILE A 419 23.12 9.51 -13.76
C ILE A 419 24.04 9.62 -14.98
N TYR A 420 24.96 10.59 -14.95
CA TYR A 420 25.92 10.82 -16.03
C TYR A 420 26.97 9.71 -16.15
N ASP A 421 26.94 8.72 -15.26
CA ASP A 421 27.91 7.63 -15.19
C ASP A 421 27.21 6.26 -15.12
N PRO A 422 26.97 5.63 -16.29
CA PRO A 422 26.46 4.26 -16.38
C PRO A 422 27.35 3.23 -15.67
N GLU A 423 28.66 3.48 -15.55
CA GLU A 423 29.58 2.56 -14.86
C GLU A 423 29.36 2.60 -13.34
N ALA A 424 29.11 3.80 -12.78
CA ALA A 424 28.75 3.95 -11.37
C ALA A 424 27.40 3.28 -11.04
N LEU A 425 26.40 3.40 -11.92
CA LEU A 425 25.13 2.69 -11.75
C LEU A 425 25.30 1.17 -11.83
N GLN A 426 26.13 0.68 -12.76
CA GLN A 426 26.43 -0.74 -12.88
C GLN A 426 27.21 -1.26 -11.67
N ALA A 427 28.14 -0.47 -11.13
CA ALA A 427 28.87 -0.77 -9.90
C ALA A 427 27.93 -0.81 -8.69
N LEU A 428 26.98 0.13 -8.59
CA LEU A 428 25.95 0.14 -7.56
C LEU A 428 25.08 -1.12 -7.65
N LYS A 429 24.57 -1.46 -8.84
CA LYS A 429 23.82 -2.71 -9.10
C LYS A 429 24.62 -3.96 -8.70
N ALA A 430 25.93 -3.97 -8.95
CA ALA A 430 26.80 -5.09 -8.56
C ALA A 430 27.05 -5.17 -7.04
N LEU A 431 27.24 -4.02 -6.38
CA LEU A 431 27.43 -3.92 -4.93
C LEU A 431 26.16 -4.37 -4.19
N ILE A 432 25.01 -4.02 -4.76
CA ILE A 432 23.69 -4.47 -4.34
C ILE A 432 23.52 -5.98 -4.55
N ALA A 433 23.84 -6.51 -5.74
CA ALA A 433 23.76 -7.95 -5.98
C ALA A 433 24.65 -8.77 -5.02
N LEU A 434 25.78 -8.19 -4.57
CA LEU A 434 26.63 -8.79 -3.54
C LEU A 434 25.99 -8.73 -2.13
N ALA A 435 25.26 -7.67 -1.82
CA ALA A 435 24.47 -7.53 -0.59
C ALA A 435 23.28 -8.51 -0.53
N VAL A 436 22.64 -8.74 -1.69
CA VAL A 436 21.45 -9.60 -1.88
C VAL A 436 21.74 -11.09 -1.63
N ASN A 437 23.01 -11.55 -1.66
CA ASN A 437 23.37 -12.93 -1.29
C ASN A 437 23.02 -13.32 0.16
N GLY A 438 22.51 -12.39 0.98
CA GLY A 438 21.90 -12.63 2.30
C GLY A 438 20.34 -12.63 2.35
N GLY A 439 19.65 -12.51 1.21
CA GLY A 439 18.19 -12.40 1.11
C GLY A 439 17.65 -10.97 1.10
N GLY A 440 18.45 -9.99 0.65
CA GLY A 440 18.01 -8.61 0.44
C GLY A 440 17.37 -8.41 -0.94
N GLU A 441 16.58 -7.37 -1.14
CA GLU A 441 16.07 -6.97 -2.46
C GLU A 441 16.41 -5.49 -2.68
N PHE A 442 16.61 -5.09 -3.93
CA PHE A 442 16.73 -3.69 -4.31
C PHE A 442 15.86 -3.45 -5.52
N VAL A 443 14.87 -2.60 -5.34
CA VAL A 443 13.97 -2.18 -6.41
C VAL A 443 14.44 -0.79 -6.86
N TYR A 444 14.90 -0.73 -8.10
CA TYR A 444 15.20 0.51 -8.80
C TYR A 444 14.24 0.63 -9.97
N GLU A 445 13.33 1.58 -9.86
CA GLU A 445 12.43 1.96 -10.95
C GLU A 445 13.04 3.19 -11.63
N GLU A 446 13.37 3.03 -12.92
CA GLU A 446 13.62 4.15 -13.84
C GLU A 446 12.25 4.63 -14.32
N ASP A 447 11.90 5.90 -14.03
CA ASP A 447 10.75 6.58 -14.67
C ASP A 447 11.06 6.90 -16.14
#